data_AF-A0A538DDM7-F1
#
_entry.id   AF-A0A538DDM7-F1
#
_cell.length_a   1.000
_cell.length_b   1.000
_cell.length_c   1.000
_cell.angle_alpha   90.00
_cell.angle_beta   90.00
_cell.angle_gamma   90.00
#
_symmetry.space_group_name_H-M   'P 1'
#
loop_
_entity.id
_entity.type
_entity.pdbx_description
1 polymer ?
#
loop_
_entity_poly.entity_id
_entity_poly.type
_entity_poly.pdbx_seq_one_letter_code
_entity_poly.pdbx_strand_id
1 'polypeptide(L)'
;MSARVRVWIIVGVAALAAAGTAVGVTLATRTDVHRQVSKPPPFAPDPTARPEVSQQVREALQAWPAGTVRRLRILAARYPGSALVRLELGLALAFSGQQPDATRAWREAERVQPDSPSAVRAQDLRHPSSAPGLPPFVPSFVRATGPVEAHLLRGAAYQQALRPVSAEREFRAAARLAPNDPEALTAAAVGLYDKDRPAAAFSHLGPLARRFPKAQTVRFHLGLLLIYFGDLARARQELAHARAEGPRTPLGKRAETLLKAGRKT
;
A
#
# COMPACT_ATOMS: atom_id res chain seq x y z
N MET A 1 -74.14 -12.20 13.16
CA MET A 1 -73.37 -10.94 13.08
C MET A 1 -74.04 -10.01 12.09
N SER A 2 -74.30 -8.75 12.46
CA SER A 2 -74.94 -7.80 11.54
C SER A 2 -73.99 -7.39 10.41
N ALA A 3 -74.54 -7.03 9.25
CA ALA A 3 -73.77 -6.61 8.08
C ALA A 3 -72.79 -5.47 8.40
N ARG A 4 -73.16 -4.59 9.33
CA ARG A 4 -72.30 -3.49 9.80
C ARG A 4 -71.02 -4.00 10.47
N VAL A 5 -71.10 -5.00 11.34
CA VAL A 5 -69.93 -5.55 12.04
C VAL A 5 -68.96 -6.22 11.07
N ARG A 6 -69.46 -6.89 10.02
CA ARG A 6 -68.61 -7.46 8.96
C ARG A 6 -67.83 -6.39 8.19
N VAL A 7 -68.47 -5.27 7.85
CA VAL A 7 -67.81 -4.16 7.14
C VAL A 7 -66.71 -3.54 8.00
N TRP A 8 -66.98 -3.29 9.29
CA TRP A 8 -65.98 -2.74 10.20
C TRP A 8 -64.75 -3.66 10.36
N ILE A 9 -64.95 -4.98 10.45
CA ILE A 9 -63.84 -5.94 10.51
C ILE A 9 -63.02 -5.94 9.21
N ILE A 10 -63.69 -5.94 8.05
CA ILE A 10 -63.00 -5.94 6.75
C ILE A 10 -62.19 -4.66 6.57
N VAL A 11 -62.75 -3.50 6.91
CA VAL A 11 -62.05 -2.21 6.83
C VAL A 11 -60.88 -2.15 7.81
N GLY A 12 -61.05 -2.65 9.05
CA GLY A 12 -59.98 -2.71 10.04
C GLY A 12 -58.81 -3.60 9.62
N VAL A 13 -59.10 -4.78 9.06
CA VAL A 13 -58.08 -5.71 8.54
C VAL A 13 -57.37 -5.11 7.32
N ALA A 14 -58.10 -4.47 6.40
CA ALA A 14 -57.52 -3.81 5.24
C ALA A 14 -56.61 -2.63 5.64
N ALA A 15 -57.01 -1.83 6.64
CA ALA A 15 -56.20 -0.73 7.15
C ALA A 15 -54.91 -1.22 7.84
N LEU A 16 -54.99 -2.29 8.63
CA LEU A 16 -53.81 -2.92 9.26
C LEU A 16 -52.85 -3.53 8.23
N ALA A 17 -53.39 -4.17 7.19
CA ALA A 17 -52.58 -4.70 6.08
C ALA A 17 -51.86 -3.56 5.32
N ALA A 18 -52.57 -2.48 5.00
CA ALA A 18 -51.99 -1.32 4.34
C ALA A 18 -50.90 -0.65 5.20
N ALA A 19 -51.15 -0.44 6.49
CA ALA A 19 -50.16 0.11 7.42
C ALA A 19 -48.93 -0.81 7.55
N GLY A 20 -49.15 -2.13 7.63
CA GLY A 20 -48.09 -3.12 7.68
C GLY A 20 -47.20 -3.11 6.43
N THR A 21 -47.80 -2.98 5.24
CA THR A 21 -47.04 -2.86 3.98
C THR A 21 -46.26 -1.55 3.89
N ALA A 22 -46.83 -0.42 4.30
CA ALA A 22 -46.12 0.86 4.30
C ALA A 22 -44.92 0.85 5.26
N VAL A 23 -45.09 0.32 6.47
CA VAL A 23 -44.00 0.18 7.44
C VAL A 23 -42.96 -0.84 6.96
N GLY A 24 -43.39 -1.96 6.38
CA GLY A 24 -42.52 -2.98 5.82
C GLY A 24 -41.69 -2.49 4.64
N VAL A 25 -42.27 -1.74 3.71
CA VAL A 25 -41.55 -1.10 2.60
C VAL A 25 -40.60 -0.03 3.12
N THR A 26 -41.02 0.81 4.08
CA THR A 26 -40.14 1.85 4.63
C THR A 26 -38.96 1.27 5.42
N LEU A 27 -39.15 0.14 6.11
CA LEU A 27 -38.07 -0.61 6.77
C LEU A 27 -37.18 -1.35 5.76
N ALA A 28 -37.75 -1.89 4.68
CA ALA A 28 -37.01 -2.56 3.60
C ALA A 28 -36.24 -1.58 2.70
N THR A 29 -36.69 -0.32 2.59
CA THR A 29 -36.02 0.78 1.88
C THR A 29 -35.25 1.70 2.81
N ARG A 30 -35.13 1.40 4.12
CA ARG A 30 -34.03 1.89 4.96
C ARG A 30 -32.74 1.20 4.53
N THR A 31 -32.40 1.47 3.28
CA THR A 31 -31.13 1.20 2.63
C THR A 31 -30.06 1.76 3.54
N ASP A 32 -29.18 0.87 3.99
CA ASP A 32 -27.93 1.12 4.72
C ASP A 32 -27.66 2.58 5.03
N VAL A 33 -28.12 3.04 6.21
CA VAL A 33 -27.48 4.19 6.83
C VAL A 33 -26.09 3.69 7.18
N HIS A 34 -25.14 3.82 6.25
CA HIS A 34 -23.74 3.49 6.46
C HIS A 34 -23.36 4.10 7.80
N ARG A 35 -23.05 3.22 8.77
CA ARG A 35 -22.78 3.59 10.14
C ARG A 35 -21.61 4.56 10.11
N GLN A 36 -21.90 5.84 10.20
CA GLN A 36 -20.92 6.90 10.01
C GLN A 36 -19.84 6.71 11.08
N VAL A 37 -18.62 6.42 10.64
CA VAL A 37 -17.53 6.12 11.58
C VAL A 37 -17.29 7.36 12.43
N SER A 38 -17.41 7.23 13.74
CA SER A 38 -17.33 8.37 14.66
C SER A 38 -15.93 8.99 14.75
N LYS A 39 -14.89 8.21 14.44
CA LYS A 39 -13.50 8.64 14.45
C LYS A 39 -13.03 8.99 13.02
N PRO A 40 -12.30 10.11 12.84
CA PRO A 40 -11.71 10.44 11.56
C PRO A 40 -10.64 9.41 11.16
N PRO A 41 -10.36 9.27 9.85
CA PRO A 41 -9.18 8.54 9.41
C PRO A 41 -7.90 9.18 10.01
N PRO A 42 -6.89 8.37 10.35
CA PRO A 42 -5.63 8.90 10.87
C PRO A 42 -4.89 9.68 9.78
N PHE A 43 -4.38 10.87 10.14
CA PHE A 43 -3.53 11.67 9.25
C PHE A 43 -2.21 10.97 8.98
N ALA A 44 -1.84 10.86 7.71
CA ALA A 44 -0.65 10.18 7.24
C ALA A 44 0.42 11.20 6.81
N PRO A 45 1.44 11.49 7.64
CA PRO A 45 2.40 12.55 7.34
C PRO A 45 3.24 12.23 6.11
N ASP A 46 3.45 13.23 5.26
CA ASP A 46 4.30 13.14 4.07
C ASP A 46 5.31 14.29 4.05
N PRO A 47 6.58 14.04 4.40
CA PRO A 47 7.64 15.05 4.38
C PRO A 47 7.94 15.64 3.00
N THR A 48 7.47 15.01 1.91
CA THR A 48 7.62 15.55 0.55
C THR A 48 6.51 16.53 0.17
N ALA A 49 5.44 16.61 0.97
CA ALA A 49 4.37 17.58 0.77
C ALA A 49 4.77 18.94 1.34
N ARG A 50 4.30 20.02 0.69
CA ARG A 50 4.51 21.38 1.21
C ARG A 50 3.88 21.53 2.60
N PRO A 51 4.53 22.23 3.56
CA PRO A 51 4.00 22.39 4.90
C PRO A 51 2.58 22.98 4.95
N GLU A 52 2.28 23.94 4.06
CA GLU A 52 0.98 24.61 3.99
C GLU A 52 -0.11 23.64 3.50
N VAL A 53 0.22 22.75 2.57
CA VAL A 53 -0.72 21.71 2.10
C VAL A 53 -1.00 20.72 3.23
N SER A 54 0.03 20.30 3.96
CA SER A 54 -0.13 19.41 5.11
C SER A 54 -1.01 20.02 6.21
N GLN A 55 -0.86 21.32 6.46
CA GLN A 55 -1.71 22.04 7.40
C GLN A 55 -3.17 22.10 6.93
N GLN A 56 -3.42 22.51 5.68
CA GLN A 56 -4.78 22.60 5.14
C GLN A 56 -5.50 21.24 5.11
N VAL A 57 -4.76 20.16 4.85
CA VAL A 57 -5.29 18.79 4.95
C VAL A 57 -5.70 18.47 6.38
N ARG A 58 -4.85 18.77 7.39
CA ARG A 58 -5.21 18.57 8.81
C ARG A 58 -6.45 19.35 9.20
N GLU A 59 -6.56 20.61 8.77
CA GLU A 59 -7.75 21.45 8.98
C GLU A 59 -9.00 20.86 8.31
N ALA A 60 -8.86 20.29 7.10
CA ALA A 60 -9.96 19.62 6.42
C ALA A 60 -10.43 18.35 7.17
N LEU A 61 -9.50 17.61 7.78
CA LEU A 61 -9.81 16.42 8.58
C LEU A 61 -10.55 16.75 9.89
N GLN A 62 -10.38 17.94 10.45
CA GLN A 62 -11.13 18.39 11.65
C GLN A 62 -12.63 18.53 11.40
N ALA A 63 -13.06 18.68 10.14
CA ALA A 63 -14.48 18.73 9.76
C ALA A 63 -15.14 17.33 9.70
N TRP A 64 -14.52 16.30 10.24
CA TRP A 64 -15.05 14.93 10.19
C TRP A 64 -16.29 14.78 11.09
N PRO A 65 -17.30 13.99 10.68
CA PRO A 65 -17.44 13.33 9.37
C PRO A 65 -18.03 14.25 8.29
N ALA A 66 -18.77 15.29 8.69
CA ALA A 66 -19.52 16.14 7.77
C ALA A 66 -18.68 17.29 7.21
N GLY A 67 -18.18 17.12 5.98
CA GLY A 67 -17.51 18.18 5.22
C GLY A 67 -16.04 17.92 4.89
N THR A 68 -15.41 16.92 5.52
CA THR A 68 -14.03 16.49 5.21
C THR A 68 -13.86 16.14 3.73
N VAL A 69 -14.70 15.26 3.19
CA VAL A 69 -14.62 14.86 1.77
C VAL A 69 -14.76 16.06 0.83
N ARG A 70 -15.71 16.98 1.12
CA ARG A 70 -15.89 18.21 0.33
C ARG A 70 -14.66 19.10 0.37
N ARG A 71 -14.10 19.35 1.56
CA ARG A 71 -12.90 20.17 1.74
C ARG A 71 -11.69 19.54 1.06
N LEU A 72 -11.50 18.23 1.19
CA LEU A 72 -10.41 17.50 0.53
C LEU A 72 -10.56 17.50 -1.00
N ARG A 73 -11.78 17.44 -1.55
CA ARG A 73 -12.02 17.63 -3.00
C ARG A 73 -11.61 19.03 -3.47
N ILE A 74 -11.94 20.08 -2.71
CA ILE A 74 -11.48 21.45 -3.00
C ILE A 74 -9.95 21.53 -2.97
N LEU A 75 -9.31 20.93 -1.96
CA LEU A 75 -7.85 20.87 -1.90
C LEU A 75 -7.26 20.07 -3.06
N ALA A 76 -7.89 18.99 -3.51
CA ALA A 76 -7.43 18.19 -4.64
C ALA A 76 -7.48 18.99 -5.95
N ALA A 77 -8.50 19.84 -6.12
CA ALA A 77 -8.58 20.76 -7.26
C ALA A 77 -7.53 21.87 -7.18
N ARG A 78 -7.24 22.40 -5.97
CA ARG A 78 -6.24 23.45 -5.74
C ARG A 78 -4.80 22.95 -5.87
N TYR A 79 -4.55 21.71 -5.45
CA TYR A 79 -3.24 21.06 -5.43
C TYR A 79 -3.27 19.76 -6.24
N PRO A 80 -3.48 19.83 -7.57
CA PRO A 80 -3.67 18.64 -8.40
C PRO A 80 -2.45 17.70 -8.40
N GLY A 81 -1.26 18.21 -8.07
CA GLY A 81 -0.01 17.46 -7.98
C GLY A 81 0.31 16.84 -6.61
N SER A 82 -0.57 16.98 -5.60
CA SER A 82 -0.26 16.48 -4.25
C SER A 82 -0.77 15.05 -4.04
N ALA A 83 0.14 14.09 -3.85
CA ALA A 83 -0.24 12.74 -3.44
C ALA A 83 -0.84 12.72 -2.02
N LEU A 84 -0.35 13.58 -1.11
CA LEU A 84 -0.91 13.69 0.24
C LEU A 84 -2.40 14.00 0.21
N VAL A 85 -2.82 15.01 -0.54
CA VAL A 85 -4.24 15.39 -0.63
C VAL A 85 -5.09 14.26 -1.18
N ARG A 86 -4.60 13.56 -2.22
CA ARG A 86 -5.30 12.44 -2.86
C ARG A 86 -5.38 11.20 -1.96
N LEU A 87 -4.31 10.89 -1.22
CA LEU A 87 -4.30 9.83 -0.22
C LEU A 87 -5.37 10.06 0.85
N GLU A 88 -5.38 11.28 1.41
CA GLU A 88 -6.28 11.65 2.50
C GLU A 88 -7.72 11.75 2.04
N LEU A 89 -7.96 12.22 0.81
CA LEU A 89 -9.27 12.14 0.16
C LEU A 89 -9.73 10.68 0.04
N GLY A 90 -8.85 9.78 -0.41
CA GLY A 90 -9.17 8.36 -0.53
C GLY A 90 -9.47 7.71 0.83
N LEU A 91 -8.71 8.03 1.88
CA LEU A 91 -8.98 7.57 3.24
C LEU A 91 -10.36 8.06 3.75
N ALA A 92 -10.66 9.34 3.57
CA ALA A 92 -11.96 9.90 3.96
C ALA A 92 -13.13 9.27 3.20
N LEU A 93 -12.95 8.98 1.90
CA LEU A 93 -13.93 8.28 1.08
C LEU A 93 -14.14 6.83 1.55
N ALA A 94 -13.06 6.09 1.84
CA ALA A 94 -13.12 4.72 2.33
C ALA A 94 -13.86 4.64 3.68
N PHE A 95 -13.54 5.53 4.62
CA PHE A 95 -14.22 5.61 5.92
C PHE A 95 -15.69 6.06 5.80
N SER A 96 -16.05 6.71 4.68
CA SER A 96 -17.43 7.07 4.36
C SER A 96 -18.17 5.99 3.55
N GLY A 97 -17.58 4.80 3.36
CA GLY A 97 -18.17 3.69 2.59
C GLY A 97 -18.03 3.81 1.07
N GLN A 98 -17.40 4.87 0.55
CA GLN A 98 -17.25 5.13 -0.89
C GLN A 98 -15.99 4.44 -1.45
N GLN A 99 -15.94 3.11 -1.37
CA GLN A 99 -14.75 2.32 -1.72
C GLN A 99 -14.26 2.48 -3.18
N PRO A 100 -15.14 2.57 -4.21
CA PRO A 100 -14.70 2.78 -5.59
C PRO A 100 -14.00 4.13 -5.78
N ASP A 101 -14.54 5.19 -5.17
CA ASP A 101 -13.95 6.54 -5.24
C ASP A 101 -12.66 6.62 -4.45
N ALA A 102 -12.58 5.95 -3.29
CA ALA A 102 -11.36 5.83 -2.52
C ALA A 102 -10.22 5.20 -3.34
N THR A 103 -10.52 4.09 -4.02
CA THR A 103 -9.55 3.40 -4.89
C THR A 103 -9.07 4.29 -6.03
N ARG A 104 -9.97 5.10 -6.61
CA ARG A 104 -9.60 6.09 -7.64
C ARG A 104 -8.67 7.17 -7.10
N ALA A 105 -8.99 7.73 -5.94
CA ALA A 105 -8.17 8.74 -5.28
C ALA A 105 -6.77 8.20 -4.94
N TRP A 106 -6.66 6.94 -4.50
CA TRP A 106 -5.37 6.29 -4.24
C TRP A 106 -4.55 6.07 -5.51
N ARG A 107 -5.15 5.55 -6.59
CA ARG A 107 -4.48 5.46 -7.92
C ARG A 107 -3.98 6.83 -8.40
N GLU A 108 -4.79 7.84 -8.16
CA GLU A 108 -4.44 9.20 -8.48
C GLU A 108 -3.24 9.69 -7.65
N ALA A 109 -3.16 9.37 -6.36
CA ALA A 109 -2.01 9.71 -5.51
C ALA A 109 -0.72 9.12 -6.07
N GLU A 110 -0.74 7.82 -6.43
CA GLU A 110 0.37 7.12 -7.07
C GLU A 110 0.82 7.82 -8.37
N ARG A 111 -0.13 8.33 -9.16
CA ARG A 111 0.16 8.94 -10.47
C ARG A 111 0.81 10.33 -10.38
N VAL A 112 0.38 11.20 -9.47
CA VAL A 112 0.84 12.61 -9.51
C VAL A 112 2.12 12.88 -8.75
N GLN A 113 2.42 12.09 -7.74
CA GLN A 113 3.66 12.20 -7.00
C GLN A 113 4.16 10.80 -6.64
N PRO A 114 4.59 10.00 -7.64
CA PRO A 114 5.00 8.61 -7.43
C PRO A 114 6.22 8.47 -6.49
N ASP A 115 7.01 9.53 -6.31
CA ASP A 115 8.19 9.55 -5.45
C ASP A 115 7.89 10.07 -4.03
N SER A 116 6.82 9.59 -3.40
CA SER A 116 6.43 10.02 -2.05
C SER A 116 5.90 8.92 -1.13
N PRO A 117 6.02 9.11 0.20
CA PRO A 117 5.35 8.28 1.20
C PRO A 117 3.85 8.12 0.97
N SER A 118 3.17 9.19 0.52
CA SER A 118 1.72 9.10 0.28
C SER A 118 1.36 8.20 -0.89
N ALA A 119 2.17 8.17 -1.95
CA ALA A 119 1.98 7.24 -3.06
C ALA A 119 2.19 5.79 -2.61
N VAL A 120 3.24 5.51 -1.83
CA VAL A 120 3.49 4.16 -1.32
C VAL A 120 2.35 3.69 -0.40
N ARG A 121 1.87 4.55 0.50
CA ARG A 121 0.71 4.22 1.36
C ARG A 121 -0.58 4.04 0.57
N ALA A 122 -0.80 4.81 -0.48
CA ALA A 122 -1.94 4.62 -1.37
C ALA A 122 -1.90 3.23 -2.03
N GLN A 123 -0.72 2.77 -2.43
CA GLN A 123 -0.53 1.41 -2.93
C GLN A 123 -0.77 0.36 -1.82
N ASP A 124 -0.27 0.57 -0.60
CA ASP A 124 -0.56 -0.31 0.54
C ASP A 124 -2.07 -0.51 0.77
N LEU A 125 -2.84 0.60 0.74
CA LEU A 125 -4.29 0.57 0.92
C LEU A 125 -5.03 -0.15 -0.21
N ARG A 126 -4.46 -0.14 -1.42
CA ARG A 126 -4.98 -0.90 -2.56
C ARG A 126 -4.61 -2.38 -2.54
N HIS A 127 -3.57 -2.75 -1.79
CA HIS A 127 -3.05 -4.12 -1.69
C HIS A 127 -2.94 -4.56 -0.22
N PRO A 128 -4.06 -4.64 0.53
CA PRO A 128 -4.05 -4.87 1.97
C PRO A 128 -3.54 -6.27 2.38
N SER A 129 -3.53 -7.24 1.46
CA SER A 129 -2.97 -8.57 1.68
C SER A 129 -1.45 -8.66 1.48
N SER A 130 -0.83 -7.62 0.93
CA SER A 130 0.62 -7.54 0.74
C SER A 130 1.31 -6.91 1.95
N ALA A 131 2.59 -7.22 2.14
CA ALA A 131 3.39 -6.54 3.17
C ALA A 131 3.38 -5.02 2.96
N PRO A 132 3.28 -4.20 4.03
CA PRO A 132 3.27 -2.74 3.91
C PRO A 132 4.60 -2.20 3.38
N GLY A 133 4.54 -1.08 2.66
CA GLY A 133 5.67 -0.49 1.98
C GLY A 133 6.15 -1.28 0.76
N LEU A 134 7.43 -1.10 0.43
CA LEU A 134 8.12 -1.75 -0.69
C LEU A 134 9.31 -2.56 -0.17
N PRO A 135 9.74 -3.62 -0.87
CA PRO A 135 10.86 -4.44 -0.44
C PRO A 135 12.15 -3.60 -0.37
N PRO A 136 12.80 -3.50 0.81
CA PRO A 136 14.04 -2.76 0.93
C PRO A 136 15.20 -3.53 0.29
N PHE A 137 16.06 -2.83 -0.43
CA PHE A 137 17.40 -3.30 -0.75
C PHE A 137 18.25 -3.24 0.51
N VAL A 138 18.93 -4.34 0.79
CA VAL A 138 19.82 -4.53 1.92
C VAL A 138 21.24 -4.71 1.40
N PRO A 139 22.12 -3.72 1.57
CA PRO A 139 23.52 -3.86 1.21
C PRO A 139 24.18 -4.99 1.99
N SER A 140 25.08 -5.74 1.34
CA SER A 140 25.93 -6.75 1.96
C SER A 140 27.10 -6.14 2.75
N PHE A 141 27.34 -4.84 2.54
CA PHE A 141 28.39 -4.03 3.14
C PHE A 141 27.82 -2.93 4.06
N VAL A 142 28.68 -2.32 4.88
CA VAL A 142 28.29 -1.28 5.85
C VAL A 142 28.71 0.12 5.41
N ARG A 143 29.89 0.24 4.78
CA ARG A 143 30.47 1.53 4.37
C ARG A 143 30.74 1.52 2.88
N ALA A 144 30.41 2.61 2.20
CA ALA A 144 30.78 2.80 0.81
C ALA A 144 32.28 3.07 0.68
N THR A 145 32.92 2.31 -0.21
CA THR A 145 34.34 2.46 -0.59
C THR A 145 34.52 3.02 -2.00
N GLY A 146 33.45 3.03 -2.81
CA GLY A 146 33.47 3.55 -4.16
C GLY A 146 32.13 4.15 -4.60
N PRO A 147 32.03 4.58 -5.86
CA PRO A 147 30.83 5.23 -6.40
C PRO A 147 29.63 4.27 -6.49
N VAL A 148 29.87 2.98 -6.75
CA VAL A 148 28.81 1.96 -6.83
C VAL A 148 28.12 1.81 -5.48
N GLU A 149 28.91 1.57 -4.41
CA GLU A 149 28.37 1.43 -3.06
C GLU A 149 27.70 2.73 -2.58
N ALA A 150 28.23 3.90 -2.98
CA ALA A 150 27.61 5.18 -2.64
C ALA A 150 26.22 5.33 -3.28
N HIS A 151 26.05 4.95 -4.55
CA HIS A 151 24.73 4.91 -5.19
C HIS A 151 23.79 3.92 -4.49
N LEU A 152 24.28 2.72 -4.14
CA LEU A 152 23.49 1.71 -3.43
C LEU A 152 23.00 2.20 -2.06
N LEU A 153 23.86 2.83 -1.26
CA LEU A 153 23.46 3.38 0.05
C LEU A 153 22.46 4.54 -0.11
N ARG A 154 22.65 5.42 -1.09
CA ARG A 154 21.67 6.49 -1.37
C ARG A 154 20.33 5.94 -1.82
N GLY A 155 20.33 4.91 -2.67
CA GLY A 155 19.10 4.24 -3.10
C GLY A 155 18.36 3.60 -1.91
N ALA A 156 19.08 2.89 -1.03
CA ALA A 156 18.51 2.32 0.19
C ALA A 156 17.94 3.40 1.13
N ALA A 157 18.64 4.54 1.27
CA ALA A 157 18.14 5.67 2.06
C ALA A 157 16.85 6.27 1.46
N TYR A 158 16.76 6.38 0.13
CA TYR A 158 15.51 6.80 -0.51
C TYR A 158 14.37 5.79 -0.32
N GLN A 159 14.64 4.48 -0.31
CA GLN A 159 13.59 3.50 0.02
C GLN A 159 13.10 3.64 1.45
N GLN A 160 14.01 3.85 2.42
CA GLN A 160 13.63 4.11 3.81
C GLN A 160 12.78 5.38 3.94
N ALA A 161 13.04 6.38 3.10
CA ALA A 161 12.23 7.59 3.00
C ALA A 161 10.94 7.41 2.19
N LEU A 162 10.62 6.20 1.73
CA LEU A 162 9.48 5.87 0.85
C LEU A 162 9.45 6.70 -0.43
N ARG A 163 10.63 6.86 -1.04
CA ARG A 163 10.85 7.56 -2.31
C ARG A 163 11.31 6.59 -3.40
N PRO A 164 10.39 5.78 -3.96
CA PRO A 164 10.75 4.65 -4.81
C PRO A 164 11.39 5.06 -6.14
N VAL A 165 10.94 6.15 -6.76
CA VAL A 165 11.50 6.61 -8.05
C VAL A 165 12.93 7.12 -7.88
N SER A 166 13.21 7.81 -6.77
CA SER A 166 14.56 8.24 -6.44
C SER A 166 15.46 7.07 -6.09
N ALA A 167 14.96 6.08 -5.35
CA ALA A 167 15.71 4.85 -5.08
C ALA A 167 16.06 4.08 -6.36
N GLU A 168 15.08 3.86 -7.23
CA GLU A 168 15.26 3.18 -8.52
C GLU A 168 16.30 3.89 -9.38
N ARG A 169 16.30 5.23 -9.40
CA ARG A 169 17.30 6.02 -10.14
C ARG A 169 18.72 5.76 -9.64
N GLU A 170 18.94 5.73 -8.33
CA GLU A 170 20.26 5.46 -7.74
C GLU A 170 20.71 4.02 -8.01
N PHE A 171 19.81 3.04 -7.85
CA PHE A 171 20.14 1.64 -8.12
C PHE A 171 20.46 1.39 -9.60
N ARG A 172 19.70 2.03 -10.51
CA ARG A 172 20.00 1.97 -11.95
C ARG A 172 21.34 2.61 -12.27
N ALA A 173 21.73 3.67 -11.56
CA ALA A 173 23.05 4.27 -11.72
C ALA A 173 24.16 3.32 -11.25
N ALA A 174 24.00 2.65 -10.10
CA ALA A 174 24.94 1.63 -9.64
C ALA A 174 25.10 0.50 -10.66
N ALA A 175 24.00 -0.04 -11.19
CA ALA A 175 24.03 -1.11 -12.18
C ALA A 175 24.68 -0.71 -13.51
N ARG A 176 24.57 0.56 -13.93
CA ARG A 176 25.29 1.07 -15.11
C ARG A 176 26.79 1.18 -14.88
N LEU A 177 27.20 1.58 -13.68
CA LEU A 177 28.62 1.67 -13.31
C LEU A 177 29.26 0.28 -13.18
N ALA A 178 28.49 -0.71 -12.75
CA ALA A 178 28.96 -2.08 -12.53
C ALA A 178 28.03 -3.12 -13.19
N PRO A 179 28.05 -3.28 -14.53
CA PRO A 179 27.14 -4.15 -15.26
C PRO A 179 27.36 -5.67 -15.01
N ASN A 180 28.43 -6.02 -14.30
CA ASN A 180 28.78 -7.39 -13.93
C ASN A 180 28.78 -7.62 -12.41
N ASP A 181 28.38 -6.62 -11.60
CA ASP A 181 28.29 -6.77 -10.15
C ASP A 181 26.91 -7.31 -9.75
N PRO A 182 26.82 -8.50 -9.12
CA PRO A 182 25.54 -9.06 -8.70
C PRO A 182 24.80 -8.16 -7.70
N GLU A 183 25.51 -7.35 -6.91
CA GLU A 183 24.87 -6.50 -5.92
C GLU A 183 24.18 -5.29 -6.56
N ALA A 184 24.87 -4.57 -7.43
CA ALA A 184 24.29 -3.47 -8.21
C ALA A 184 23.12 -3.92 -9.08
N LEU A 185 23.26 -5.06 -9.78
CA LEU A 185 22.19 -5.62 -10.60
C LEU A 185 20.97 -6.05 -9.76
N THR A 186 21.21 -6.63 -8.58
CA THR A 186 20.13 -7.00 -7.65
C THR A 186 19.39 -5.77 -7.14
N ALA A 187 20.11 -4.72 -6.75
CA ALA A 187 19.50 -3.47 -6.31
C ALA A 187 18.60 -2.85 -7.39
N ALA A 188 19.07 -2.85 -8.64
CA ALA A 188 18.27 -2.37 -9.77
C ALA A 188 16.99 -3.19 -9.96
N ALA A 189 17.05 -4.52 -9.82
CA ALA A 189 15.87 -5.38 -9.88
C ALA A 189 14.89 -5.13 -8.72
N VAL A 190 15.41 -4.96 -7.49
CA VAL A 190 14.59 -4.62 -6.30
C VAL A 190 13.88 -3.27 -6.49
N GLY A 191 14.57 -2.28 -7.06
CA GLY A 191 14.01 -0.95 -7.35
C GLY A 191 12.84 -0.96 -8.33
N LEU A 192 12.69 -2.02 -9.14
CA LEU A 192 11.57 -2.19 -10.08
C LEU A 192 10.33 -2.83 -9.46
N TYR A 193 10.36 -3.20 -8.17
CA TYR A 193 9.22 -3.86 -7.55
C TYR A 193 8.04 -2.91 -7.41
N ASP A 194 6.91 -3.36 -7.93
CA ASP A 194 5.62 -2.67 -7.94
C ASP A 194 4.53 -3.69 -7.59
N LYS A 195 3.60 -3.38 -6.68
CA LYS A 195 2.58 -4.35 -6.26
C LYS A 195 1.58 -4.67 -7.37
N ASP A 196 1.32 -3.71 -8.24
CA ASP A 196 0.49 -3.90 -9.43
C ASP A 196 1.23 -4.68 -10.54
N ARG A 197 2.56 -4.54 -10.62
CA ARG A 197 3.40 -5.15 -11.68
C ARG A 197 4.66 -5.85 -11.12
N PRO A 198 4.51 -6.88 -10.27
CA PRO A 198 5.65 -7.53 -9.61
C PRO A 198 6.58 -8.23 -10.61
N ALA A 199 6.05 -8.64 -11.76
CA ALA A 199 6.82 -9.30 -12.82
C ALA A 199 8.05 -8.51 -13.27
N ALA A 200 7.99 -7.17 -13.27
CA ALA A 200 9.12 -6.33 -13.67
C ALA A 200 10.39 -6.60 -12.85
N ALA A 201 10.25 -6.75 -11.53
CA ALA A 201 11.37 -7.09 -10.65
C ALA A 201 11.83 -8.54 -10.82
N PHE A 202 10.90 -9.50 -10.87
CA PHE A 202 11.22 -10.93 -10.98
C PHE A 202 11.90 -11.30 -12.30
N SER A 203 11.48 -10.68 -13.41
CA SER A 203 12.11 -10.90 -14.73
C SER A 203 13.57 -10.48 -14.77
N HIS A 204 13.98 -9.51 -13.95
CA HIS A 204 15.38 -9.10 -13.82
C HIS A 204 16.12 -9.94 -12.79
N LEU A 205 15.51 -10.25 -11.65
CA LEU A 205 16.18 -10.93 -10.55
C LEU A 205 16.38 -12.45 -10.78
N GLY A 206 15.42 -13.12 -11.44
CA GLY A 206 15.50 -14.55 -11.72
C GLY A 206 16.73 -14.96 -12.55
N PRO A 207 17.04 -14.29 -13.67
CA PRO A 207 18.27 -14.53 -14.43
C PRO A 207 19.55 -14.34 -13.61
N LEU A 208 19.57 -13.39 -12.66
CA LEU A 208 20.73 -13.18 -11.79
C LEU A 208 21.00 -14.38 -10.89
N ALA A 209 19.95 -15.09 -10.43
CA ALA A 209 20.13 -16.29 -9.60
C ALA A 209 20.81 -17.44 -10.37
N ARG A 210 20.63 -17.49 -11.70
CA ARG A 210 21.32 -18.44 -12.58
C ARG A 210 22.74 -17.99 -12.92
N ARG A 211 22.92 -16.69 -13.20
CA ARG A 211 24.22 -16.10 -13.56
C ARG A 211 25.19 -16.07 -12.38
N PHE A 212 24.68 -15.85 -11.18
CA PHE A 212 25.45 -15.71 -9.95
C PHE A 212 24.92 -16.67 -8.87
N PRO A 213 25.07 -18.00 -9.05
CA PRO A 213 24.40 -18.99 -8.20
C PRO A 213 24.82 -18.94 -6.73
N LYS A 214 26.03 -18.44 -6.45
CA LYS A 214 26.60 -18.27 -5.10
C LYS A 214 26.51 -16.83 -4.55
N ALA A 215 25.90 -15.90 -5.30
CA ALA A 215 25.76 -14.53 -4.82
C ALA A 215 24.63 -14.46 -3.78
N GLN A 216 25.03 -14.38 -2.51
CA GLN A 216 24.10 -14.32 -1.38
C GLN A 216 23.06 -13.18 -1.51
N THR A 217 23.48 -12.02 -2.02
CA THR A 217 22.59 -10.87 -2.25
C THR A 217 21.42 -11.21 -3.17
N VAL A 218 21.66 -11.98 -4.22
CA VAL A 218 20.60 -12.36 -5.19
C VAL A 218 19.56 -13.25 -4.52
N ARG A 219 20.00 -14.31 -3.84
CA ARG A 219 19.12 -15.26 -3.12
C ARG A 219 18.33 -14.57 -2.02
N PHE A 220 18.98 -13.71 -1.25
CA PHE A 220 18.34 -12.98 -0.16
C PHE A 220 17.22 -12.07 -0.67
N HIS A 221 17.51 -11.24 -1.67
CA HIS A 221 16.53 -10.30 -2.21
C HIS A 221 15.42 -11.00 -2.99
N LEU A 222 15.68 -12.14 -3.64
CA LEU A 222 14.63 -12.94 -4.26
C LEU A 222 13.66 -13.47 -3.20
N GLY A 223 14.19 -13.99 -2.08
CA GLY A 223 13.38 -14.39 -0.94
C GLY A 223 12.55 -13.23 -0.36
N LEU A 224 13.15 -12.04 -0.25
CA LEU A 224 12.44 -10.85 0.25
C LEU A 224 11.32 -10.38 -0.69
N LEU A 225 11.56 -10.34 -2.00
CA LEU A 225 10.52 -10.01 -2.98
C LEU A 225 9.38 -11.02 -2.96
N LEU A 226 9.68 -12.32 -2.76
CA LEU A 226 8.66 -13.35 -2.62
C LEU A 226 7.81 -13.16 -1.36
N ILE A 227 8.35 -12.64 -0.25
CA ILE A 227 7.56 -12.25 0.93
C ILE A 227 6.56 -11.14 0.55
N TYR A 228 7.03 -10.09 -0.13
CA TYR A 228 6.17 -8.97 -0.53
C TYR A 228 5.10 -9.39 -1.55
N PHE A 229 5.43 -10.36 -2.41
CA PHE A 229 4.50 -10.96 -3.37
C PHE A 229 3.51 -11.93 -2.72
N GLY A 230 3.82 -12.45 -1.54
CA GLY A 230 2.98 -13.38 -0.77
C GLY A 230 3.33 -14.86 -0.95
N ASP A 231 4.37 -15.21 -1.73
CA ASP A 231 4.82 -16.60 -1.89
C ASP A 231 5.80 -17.00 -0.78
N LEU A 232 5.25 -17.24 0.41
CA LEU A 232 6.03 -17.56 1.60
C LEU A 232 6.74 -18.92 1.49
N ALA A 233 6.27 -19.83 0.65
CA ALA A 233 6.88 -21.15 0.47
C ALA A 233 8.21 -21.01 -0.28
N ARG A 234 8.19 -20.36 -1.45
CA ARG A 234 9.42 -20.10 -2.22
C ARG A 234 10.33 -19.12 -1.50
N ALA A 235 9.78 -18.13 -0.80
CA ALA A 235 10.58 -17.20 0.01
C ALA A 235 11.46 -17.93 1.03
N ARG A 236 10.90 -18.92 1.75
CA ARG A 236 11.66 -19.71 2.74
C ARG A 236 12.81 -20.50 2.09
N GLN A 237 12.60 -21.04 0.89
CA GLN A 237 13.65 -21.76 0.16
C GLN A 237 14.81 -20.81 -0.20
N GLU A 238 14.50 -19.67 -0.82
CA GLU A 238 15.53 -18.70 -1.23
C GLU A 238 16.29 -18.10 -0.04
N LEU A 239 15.60 -17.81 1.07
CA LEU A 239 16.24 -17.36 2.30
C LEU A 239 17.10 -18.45 2.95
N ALA A 240 16.72 -19.72 2.86
CA ALA A 240 17.54 -20.84 3.34
C ALA A 240 18.82 -20.97 2.51
N HIS A 241 18.74 -20.82 1.19
CA HIS A 241 19.91 -20.75 0.31
C HIS A 241 20.79 -19.56 0.66
N ALA A 242 20.23 -18.36 0.79
CA ALA A 242 20.98 -17.17 1.19
C ALA A 242 21.71 -17.37 2.52
N ARG A 243 21.06 -17.96 3.53
CA ARG A 243 21.70 -18.28 4.81
C ARG A 243 22.84 -19.29 4.63
N ALA A 244 22.65 -20.32 3.81
CA ALA A 244 23.65 -21.37 3.58
C ALA A 244 24.93 -20.83 2.92
N GLU A 245 24.81 -19.88 1.98
CA GLU A 245 25.96 -19.23 1.32
C GLU A 245 26.85 -18.44 2.30
N GLY A 246 26.29 -17.97 3.42
CA GLY A 246 27.07 -17.17 4.36
C GLY A 246 26.31 -16.86 5.65
N PRO A 247 26.24 -17.78 6.63
CA PRO A 247 25.38 -17.60 7.81
C PRO A 247 25.81 -16.46 8.73
N ARG A 248 27.10 -16.10 8.73
CA ARG A 248 27.65 -15.04 9.61
C ARG A 248 27.67 -13.65 8.98
N THR A 249 27.35 -13.54 7.68
CA THR A 249 27.30 -12.24 6.99
C THR A 249 26.07 -11.44 7.43
N PRO A 250 26.01 -10.12 7.17
CA PRO A 250 24.81 -9.32 7.45
C PRO A 250 23.54 -9.91 6.81
N LEU A 251 23.64 -10.39 5.57
CA LEU A 251 22.53 -11.00 4.84
C LEU A 251 22.13 -12.37 5.40
N GLY A 252 23.10 -13.21 5.78
CA GLY A 252 22.81 -14.51 6.38
C GLY A 252 22.10 -14.40 7.72
N LYS A 253 22.54 -13.47 8.57
CA LYS A 253 21.87 -13.15 9.85
C LYS A 253 20.44 -12.67 9.63
N ARG A 254 20.21 -11.77 8.67
CA ARG A 254 18.86 -11.29 8.33
C ARG A 254 17.98 -12.40 7.76
N ALA A 255 18.54 -13.25 6.90
CA ALA A 255 17.82 -14.42 6.37
C ALA A 255 17.38 -15.36 7.50
N GLU A 256 18.26 -15.62 8.47
CA GLU A 256 17.93 -16.43 9.65
C GLU A 256 16.80 -15.80 10.48
N THR A 257 16.84 -14.48 10.71
CA THR A 257 15.76 -13.77 11.42
C THR A 257 14.42 -13.92 10.71
N LEU A 258 14.38 -13.74 9.38
CA LEU A 258 13.16 -13.89 8.59
C LEU A 258 12.64 -15.35 8.61
N LEU A 259 13.53 -16.33 8.49
CA LEU A 259 13.18 -17.75 8.57
C LEU A 259 12.60 -18.13 9.95
N LYS A 260 13.12 -17.55 11.04
CA LYS A 260 12.60 -17.76 12.39
C LYS A 260 11.23 -17.11 12.59
N ALA A 261 11.03 -15.90 12.05
CA ALA A 261 9.74 -15.20 12.12
C ALA A 261 8.63 -16.00 11.43
N GLY A 262 8.89 -16.53 10.23
CA GLY A 262 7.92 -17.31 9.46
C GLY A 262 7.62 -18.73 9.98
N ARG A 263 8.19 -19.15 11.12
CA ARG A 263 7.82 -20.41 11.81
C ARG A 263 6.79 -20.20 12.92
N LYS A 264 6.55 -18.95 13.33
CA LYS A 264 5.66 -18.60 14.44
C LYS A 264 4.21 -18.30 14.01
N THR A 265 3.91 -18.45 12.71
CA THR A 265 2.60 -18.28 12.08
C THR A 265 2.22 -19.57 11.39
#